data_AF-A0A8H2W9A0-F1
#
_entry.id   AF-A0A8H2W9A0-F1
#
_cell.length_a   1.000
_cell.length_b   1.000
_cell.length_c   1.000
_cell.angle_alpha   90.00
_cell.angle_beta   90.00
_cell.angle_gamma   90.00
#
_symmetry.space_group_name_H-M   'P 1'
#
loop_
_entity.id
_entity.type
_entity.pdbx_description
1 polymer ?
#
loop_
_entity_poly.entity_id
_entity_poly.type
_entity_poly.pdbx_seq_one_letter_code
_entity_poly.pdbx_strand_id
1 'polypeptide(L)'
;MPNNLHKYLPGVSQATINKLYGSIKSARNASPEVRRGVIEAYGATTRPMIVISLGLSCICFILAFFMPNYYLGKTQNAVDGKDLAGEVIPSAAKR
;
A
#
# COMPACT_ATOMS: atom_id res chain seq x y z
N MET A 1 8.39 2.81 -15.16
CA MET A 1 8.56 1.59 -15.98
C MET A 1 9.14 1.86 -17.38
N PRO A 2 8.69 2.83 -18.20
CA PRO A 2 9.21 3.01 -19.57
C PRO A 2 10.72 3.23 -19.66
N ASN A 3 11.28 4.04 -18.75
CA ASN A 3 12.73 4.25 -18.65
C ASN A 3 13.49 2.96 -18.27
N ASN A 4 12.89 2.10 -17.44
CA ASN A 4 13.47 0.80 -17.11
C ASN A 4 13.39 -0.17 -18.29
N LEU A 5 12.32 -0.13 -19.11
CA LEU A 5 12.26 -0.94 -20.33
C LEU A 5 13.39 -0.59 -21.28
N HIS A 6 13.68 0.70 -21.48
CA HIS A 6 14.83 1.15 -22.27
C HIS A 6 16.18 0.66 -21.71
N LYS A 7 16.31 0.65 -20.38
CA LYS A 7 17.51 0.17 -19.70
C LYS A 7 17.74 -1.34 -19.89
N TYR A 8 16.69 -2.15 -19.80
CA TYR A 8 16.79 -3.62 -19.82
C TYR A 8 16.54 -4.25 -21.19
N LEU A 9 16.15 -3.45 -22.19
CA LEU A 9 15.97 -3.87 -23.59
C LEU A 9 16.75 -2.93 -24.54
N PRO A 10 18.09 -2.83 -24.40
CA PRO A 10 18.88 -1.98 -25.28
C PRO A 10 18.78 -2.50 -26.73
N GLY A 11 18.47 -1.60 -27.67
CA GLY A 11 18.34 -1.94 -29.10
C GLY A 11 16.92 -2.32 -29.55
N VAL A 12 15.94 -2.36 -28.65
CA VAL A 12 14.53 -2.53 -29.02
C VAL A 12 13.92 -1.20 -29.46
N SER A 13 13.19 -1.19 -30.58
CA SER A 13 12.56 0.03 -31.10
C SER A 13 11.55 0.62 -30.12
N GLN A 14 11.39 1.96 -30.14
CA GLN A 14 10.41 2.65 -29.29
C GLN A 14 8.97 2.15 -29.53
N ALA A 15 8.62 1.80 -30.78
CA ALA A 15 7.31 1.25 -31.10
C ALA A 15 7.06 -0.09 -30.39
N THR A 16 8.09 -0.95 -30.35
CA THR A 16 8.04 -2.22 -29.61
C THR A 16 7.96 -1.99 -28.10
N ILE A 17 8.74 -1.04 -27.55
CA ILE A 17 8.67 -0.66 -26.12
C ILE A 17 7.24 -0.23 -25.75
N ASN A 18 6.61 0.61 -26.58
CA ASN A 18 5.24 1.08 -26.35
C ASN A 18 4.24 -0.08 -26.40
N LYS A 19 4.40 -1.02 -27.34
CA LYS A 19 3.56 -2.22 -27.43
C LYS A 19 3.70 -3.13 -26.21
N LEU A 20 4.93 -3.33 -25.74
CA LEU A 20 5.21 -4.13 -24.54
C LEU A 20 4.64 -3.47 -23.29
N TYR A 21 4.77 -2.14 -23.16
CA TYR A 21 4.24 -1.39 -22.04
C TYR A 21 2.69 -1.35 -22.04
N GLY A 22 2.08 -1.22 -23.22
CA GLY A 22 0.63 -1.13 -23.36
C GLY A 22 -0.12 -2.47 -23.24
N SER A 23 0.57 -3.62 -23.22
CA SER A 23 -0.08 -4.93 -23.22
C SER A 23 0.73 -6.01 -22.54
N ILE A 24 0.21 -6.50 -21.41
CA ILE A 24 0.79 -7.64 -20.67
C ILE A 24 0.79 -8.91 -21.53
N LYS A 25 -0.23 -9.13 -22.38
CA LYS A 25 -0.24 -10.26 -23.32
C LYS A 25 0.93 -10.19 -24.30
N SER A 26 1.23 -8.99 -24.81
CA SER A 26 2.38 -8.77 -25.71
C SER A 26 3.70 -9.04 -24.98
N ALA A 27 3.85 -8.58 -23.74
CA ALA A 27 5.02 -8.88 -22.93
C ALA A 27 5.19 -10.38 -22.62
N ARG A 28 4.09 -11.07 -22.29
CA ARG A 28 4.08 -12.50 -21.96
C ARG A 28 4.48 -13.38 -23.14
N ASN A 29 4.05 -13.00 -24.34
CA ASN A 29 4.26 -13.76 -25.57
C ASN A 29 5.51 -13.29 -26.36
N ALA A 30 6.29 -12.36 -25.82
CA ALA A 30 7.54 -11.93 -26.44
C ALA A 30 8.59 -13.06 -26.43
N SER A 31 9.67 -12.88 -27.20
CA SER A 31 10.81 -13.79 -27.18
C SER A 31 11.37 -13.93 -25.75
N PRO A 32 12.03 -15.07 -25.41
CA PRO A 32 12.53 -15.30 -24.07
C PRO A 32 13.44 -14.18 -23.54
N GLU A 33 14.29 -13.63 -24.40
CA GLU A 33 15.20 -12.52 -24.09
C GLU A 33 14.45 -11.23 -23.76
N VAL A 34 13.48 -10.85 -24.62
CA VAL A 34 12.67 -9.65 -24.41
C VAL A 34 11.81 -9.81 -23.16
N ARG A 35 11.20 -10.97 -22.96
CA ARG A 35 10.40 -11.27 -21.78
C ARG A 35 11.22 -11.15 -20.50
N ARG A 36 12.47 -11.63 -20.48
CA ARG A 36 13.38 -11.46 -19.34
C ARG A 36 13.65 -9.98 -19.08
N GLY A 37 13.96 -9.20 -20.11
CA GLY A 37 14.18 -7.76 -19.95
C GLY A 37 12.94 -7.01 -19.44
N VAL A 38 11.73 -7.39 -19.85
CA VAL A 38 10.48 -6.83 -19.31
C VAL A 38 10.29 -7.19 -17.84
N ILE A 39 10.60 -8.42 -17.42
CA ILE A 39 10.53 -8.85 -16.01
C ILE A 39 11.48 -8.03 -15.15
N GLU A 40 12.73 -7.87 -15.58
CA GLU A 40 13.73 -7.03 -14.89
C GLU A 40 13.27 -5.57 -14.79
N ALA A 41 12.74 -5.01 -15.88
CA ALA A 41 12.21 -3.64 -15.90
C ALA A 41 11.03 -3.45 -14.95
N TYR A 42 10.15 -4.44 -14.85
CA TYR A 42 9.05 -4.45 -13.89
C TYR A 42 9.58 -4.53 -12.46
N GLY A 43 10.47 -5.49 -12.18
CA GLY A 43 11.10 -5.65 -10.86
C GLY A 43 11.79 -4.38 -10.37
N ALA A 44 12.56 -3.72 -11.24
CA ALA A 44 13.23 -2.45 -10.91
C ALA A 44 12.25 -1.29 -10.67
N THR A 45 11.05 -1.34 -11.26
CA THR A 45 10.01 -0.33 -11.03
C THR A 45 9.29 -0.58 -9.71
N THR A 46 8.94 -1.83 -9.42
CA THR A 46 8.05 -2.19 -8.30
C THR A 46 8.81 -2.36 -6.98
N ARG A 47 10.07 -2.81 -7.01
CA ARG A 47 10.90 -3.02 -5.81
C ARG A 47 10.96 -1.81 -4.87
N PRO A 48 11.27 -0.57 -5.32
CA PRO A 48 11.29 0.58 -4.42
C PRO A 48 9.91 0.90 -3.84
N MET A 49 8.83 0.72 -4.61
CA MET A 49 7.46 0.95 -4.11
C MET A 49 7.13 0.00 -2.96
N ILE A 50 7.47 -1.28 -3.09
CA ILE A 50 7.24 -2.28 -2.03
C ILE A 50 8.07 -1.95 -0.79
N VAL A 51 9.35 -1.59 -0.96
CA VAL A 51 10.23 -1.25 0.18
C VAL A 51 9.70 -0.03 0.93
N ILE A 52 9.30 1.03 0.21
CA ILE A 52 8.73 2.24 0.82
C ILE A 52 7.40 1.93 1.50
N SER A 53 6.51 1.18 0.85
CA SER A 53 5.23 0.79 1.42
C SER A 53 5.41 -0.03 2.70
N LEU A 54 6.36 -0.98 2.71
CA LEU A 54 6.66 -1.78 3.88
C LEU A 54 7.17 -0.91 5.04
N GLY A 55 8.08 0.02 4.76
CA GLY A 55 8.55 0.98 5.75
C GLY A 55 7.44 1.89 6.28
N LEU A 56 6.53 2.34 5.41
CA LEU A 56 5.38 3.14 5.81
C LEU A 56 4.40 2.35 6.70
N SER A 57 4.19 1.06 6.43
CA SER A 57 3.37 0.20 7.28
C SER A 57 3.93 0.04 8.70
N CYS A 58 5.25 0.16 8.88
CA CYS A 58 5.86 0.16 10.21
C CYS A 58 5.43 1.35 11.07
N ILE A 59 5.03 2.48 10.48
CA ILE A 59 4.58 3.65 11.26
C ILE A 59 3.38 3.32 12.13
N CYS A 60 2.42 2.53 11.64
CA CYS A 60 1.26 2.11 12.42
C CYS A 60 1.68 1.32 13.67
N PHE A 61 2.68 0.44 13.54
CA PHE A 61 3.20 -0.32 14.67
C PHE A 61 3.93 0.58 15.67
N ILE A 62 4.75 1.52 15.18
CA ILE A 62 5.41 2.51 16.02
C ILE A 62 4.35 3.26 16.85
N LEU A 63 3.33 3.81 16.20
CA LEU A 63 2.25 4.52 16.87
C LEU A 63 1.50 3.63 17.88
N ALA A 64 1.25 2.37 17.54
CA ALA A 64 0.59 1.42 18.45
C ALA A 64 1.43 1.14 19.71
N PHE A 65 2.76 1.02 19.59
CA PHE A 65 3.64 0.81 20.75
C PHE A 65 3.71 2.02 21.69
N PHE A 66 3.54 3.24 21.17
CA PHE A 66 3.56 4.46 21.97
C PHE A 66 2.16 4.98 22.33
N MET A 67 1.11 4.31 21.88
CA MET A 67 -0.26 4.67 22.25
C MET A 67 -0.48 4.29 23.72
N PRO A 68 -0.73 5.26 24.63
CA PRO A 68 -1.07 4.93 25.99
C PRO A 68 -2.40 4.16 26.03
N ASN A 69 -2.62 3.39 27.09
CA ASN A 69 -3.93 2.80 27.35
C ASN A 69 -4.95 3.92 27.56
N TYR A 70 -5.68 4.27 26.50
CA TYR A 70 -6.76 5.23 26.57
C TYR A 70 -7.95 4.57 27.25
N TYR A 71 -8.23 4.99 28.49
CA TYR A 71 -9.48 4.66 29.14
C TYR A 71 -10.62 5.42 28.45
N LEU A 72 -11.39 4.73 27.61
CA LEU A 72 -12.51 5.31 26.84
C LEU A 72 -13.74 5.67 27.71
N GLY A 73 -13.63 5.51 29.03
CA GLY A 73 -14.75 5.68 29.95
C GLY A 73 -15.63 4.43 30.03
N LYS A 74 -16.69 4.51 30.83
CA LYS A 74 -17.74 3.47 30.92
C LYS A 74 -18.88 3.73 29.93
N THR A 75 -18.92 4.92 29.30
CA THR A 75 -19.94 5.31 28.34
C THR A 75 -19.64 4.73 26.97
N GLN A 76 -20.64 4.12 26.33
CA GLN A 76 -20.48 3.67 24.94
C GLN A 76 -20.57 4.84 23.95
N ASN A 77 -21.34 5.88 24.29
CA ASN A 77 -21.49 7.11 23.51
C ASN A 77 -21.26 8.33 24.42
N ALA A 78 -20.46 9.28 23.95
CA ALA A 78 -20.21 10.54 24.65
C ALA A 78 -21.47 11.41 24.83
N VAL A 79 -22.51 11.17 24.02
CA VAL A 79 -23.76 11.94 24.03
C VAL A 79 -24.82 11.27 24.92
N ASP A 80 -24.96 9.95 24.85
CA ASP A 80 -26.09 9.26 25.51
C ASP A 80 -25.86 9.02 27.01
N GLY A 81 -24.61 9.08 27.47
CA GLY A 81 -24.27 8.89 28.88
C GLY A 81 -24.61 7.49 29.43
N LYS A 82 -24.74 6.49 28.53
CA LYS A 82 -25.11 5.11 28.86
C LYS A 82 -23.92 4.18 28.80
N ASP A 83 -23.91 3.19 29.69
CA ASP A 83 -22.92 2.11 29.69
C ASP A 83 -23.24 1.00 28.68
N LEU A 84 -22.44 -0.07 28.70
CA LEU A 84 -22.59 -1.25 27.83
C LEU A 84 -23.92 -2.00 28.05
N ALA A 85 -24.53 -1.88 29.22
CA ALA A 85 -25.83 -2.48 29.53
C ALA A 85 -27.00 -1.55 29.16
N GLY A 86 -26.71 -0.31 28.73
CA GLY A 86 -27.71 0.70 28.41
C GLY A 86 -28.14 1.55 29.61
N GLU A 87 -27.48 1.39 30.76
CA GLU A 87 -27.79 2.09 31.99
C GLU A 87 -27.13 3.47 32.03
N VAL A 88 -27.85 4.48 32.51
CA VAL A 88 -27.33 5.86 32.61
C VAL A 88 -26.29 5.92 33.72
N ILE A 89 -25.07 6.34 33.39
CA ILE A 89 -23.99 6.43 34.37
C ILE A 89 -24.03 7.79 35.11
N PRO A 90 -23.99 7.80 36.46
CA PRO A 90 -24.22 9.01 37.25
C PRO A 90 -23.22 10.14 36.99
N SER A 91 -22.03 9.83 36.47
CA SER A 91 -21.02 10.82 36.10
C SER A 91 -21.38 11.65 34.86
N ALA A 92 -22.28 11.17 33.99
CA ALA A 92 -22.72 11.89 32.80
C ALA A 92 -23.83 12.93 33.11
N ALA A 93 -24.52 12.78 34.24
CA ALA A 93 -25.63 13.64 34.65
C ALA A 93 -25.20 14.99 35.27
N LYS A 94 -23.90 15.34 35.23
CA LYS A 94 -23.35 16.53 35.91
C LYS A 94 -22.63 17.53 34.99
N ARG A 95 -23.01 17.60 33.72
CA ARG A 95 -22.71 18.73 32.83
C ARG A 95 -23.97 19.41 32.38
#